data_AF-A0A6I6UHX4-F1
#
_entry.id   AF-A0A6I6UHX4-F1
#
_cell.length_a   1.000
_cell.length_b   1.000
_cell.length_c   1.000
_cell.angle_alpha   90.00
_cell.angle_beta   90.00
_cell.angle_gamma   90.00
#
_symmetry.space_group_name_H-M   'P 1'
#
loop_
_entity.id
_entity.type
_entity.pdbx_description
1 polymer ?
#
loop_
_entity_poly.entity_id
_entity_poly.type
_entity_poly.pdbx_seq_one_letter_code
_entity_poly.pdbx_strand_id
1 'polypeptide(L)'
;MKKLFDHVDENEKSSVEFQTVWRKAHRRDWKRRLSQSAGPNLAVLMILLILTPLAGYYFINPEHPSDSAQSSANQNEKVYDLSGKVYNFPNQIVIKGETGLPEGAILTIEHLERDGQTLIRKEEVSTTSTGYFQYTTDRLEKDKEYIVKVILYPHLQNESIKNQIGERGENLKKRKNVFWYQRGEVEYFGMKMVGIVNKIEDTTEYVSSEFLRSEKEFSDINQIVQ
;
A
#
# COMPACT_ATOMS: atom_id res chain seq x y z
N MET A 1 -64.15 -6.28 -26.25
CA MET A 1 -62.89 -6.23 -27.01
C MET A 1 -62.84 -7.10 -28.28
N LYS A 2 -63.80 -8.01 -28.56
CA LYS A 2 -63.78 -8.81 -29.81
C LYS A 2 -64.05 -8.00 -31.10
N LYS A 3 -64.96 -7.02 -31.05
CA LYS A 3 -65.41 -6.29 -32.25
C LYS A 3 -64.38 -5.36 -32.92
N LEU A 4 -63.28 -5.01 -32.24
CA LEU A 4 -62.28 -4.10 -32.83
C LEU A 4 -61.32 -4.85 -33.76
N PHE A 5 -61.06 -6.13 -33.48
CA PHE A 5 -60.10 -6.94 -34.22
C PHE A 5 -60.73 -7.66 -35.41
N ASP A 6 -62.02 -8.02 -35.31
CA ASP A 6 -62.77 -8.62 -36.42
C ASP A 6 -62.82 -7.68 -37.65
N HIS A 7 -62.79 -6.35 -37.44
CA HIS A 7 -62.83 -5.35 -38.51
C HIS A 7 -61.47 -5.11 -39.19
N VAL A 8 -60.37 -5.47 -38.51
CA VAL A 8 -59.00 -5.36 -39.06
C VAL A 8 -58.69 -6.60 -39.91
N ASP A 9 -59.10 -7.78 -39.44
CA ASP A 9 -58.86 -9.06 -40.15
C ASP A 9 -59.62 -9.15 -41.48
N GLU A 10 -60.83 -8.56 -41.58
CA GLU A 10 -61.62 -8.56 -42.81
C GLU A 10 -61.02 -7.64 -43.90
N ASN A 11 -60.32 -6.58 -43.48
CA ASN A 11 -59.69 -5.60 -44.38
C ASN A 11 -58.31 -6.04 -44.91
N GLU A 12 -57.59 -6.89 -44.17
CA GLU A 12 -56.20 -7.21 -44.51
C GLU A 12 -55.99 -8.55 -45.23
N LYS A 13 -57.04 -9.38 -45.43
CA LYS A 13 -56.94 -10.71 -46.05
C LYS A 13 -55.77 -11.56 -45.51
N SER A 14 -55.38 -11.37 -44.25
CA SER A 14 -54.25 -12.07 -43.65
C SER A 14 -54.78 -13.29 -42.90
N SER A 15 -54.84 -14.42 -43.61
CA SER A 15 -55.35 -15.68 -43.07
C SER A 15 -54.55 -16.13 -41.84
N VAL A 16 -55.30 -16.56 -40.82
CA VAL A 16 -54.97 -17.10 -39.48
C VAL A 16 -53.87 -18.18 -39.42
N GLU A 17 -53.24 -18.55 -40.54
CA GLU A 17 -52.15 -19.54 -40.61
C GLU A 17 -50.82 -19.04 -40.03
N PHE A 18 -50.57 -17.72 -40.05
CA PHE A 18 -49.27 -17.19 -39.60
C PHE A 18 -49.05 -17.36 -38.08
N GLN A 19 -50.08 -17.19 -37.25
CA GLN A 19 -49.88 -17.25 -35.79
C GLN A 19 -49.69 -18.67 -35.26
N THR A 20 -50.30 -19.68 -35.88
CA THR A 20 -50.19 -21.07 -35.43
C THR A 20 -48.87 -21.72 -35.87
N VAL A 21 -48.37 -21.39 -37.07
CA VAL A 21 -47.07 -21.87 -37.55
C VAL A 21 -45.92 -21.16 -36.82
N TRP A 22 -46.00 -19.83 -36.66
CA TRP A 22 -44.94 -19.04 -36.02
C TRP A 22 -44.75 -19.40 -34.54
N ARG A 23 -45.85 -19.59 -33.77
CA ARG A 23 -45.76 -20.01 -32.36
C ARG A 23 -45.21 -21.43 -32.19
N LYS A 24 -45.48 -22.36 -33.12
CA LYS A 24 -45.04 -23.76 -33.01
C LYS A 24 -43.58 -23.94 -33.43
N ALA A 25 -43.13 -23.19 -34.45
CA ALA A 25 -41.74 -23.19 -34.91
C ALA A 25 -40.80 -22.54 -33.88
N HIS A 26 -41.16 -21.39 -33.31
CA HIS A 26 -40.28 -20.67 -32.38
C HIS A 26 -40.16 -21.31 -30.98
N ARG A 27 -41.15 -22.08 -30.52
CA ARG A 27 -41.10 -22.73 -29.20
C ARG A 27 -40.06 -23.85 -29.10
N ARG A 28 -39.83 -24.56 -30.21
CA ARG A 28 -38.83 -25.64 -30.31
C ARG A 28 -37.42 -25.05 -30.43
N ASP A 29 -37.31 -23.94 -31.14
CA ASP A 29 -36.04 -23.28 -31.42
C ASP A 29 -35.48 -22.51 -30.21
N TRP A 30 -36.34 -21.90 -29.39
CA TRP A 30 -35.90 -21.23 -28.16
C TRP A 30 -35.30 -22.19 -27.14
N LYS A 31 -35.90 -23.37 -26.91
CA LYS A 31 -35.33 -24.38 -25.99
C LYS A 31 -33.95 -24.86 -26.45
N ARG A 32 -33.78 -25.05 -27.77
CA ARG A 32 -32.49 -25.42 -28.36
C ARG A 32 -31.46 -24.30 -28.21
N ARG A 33 -31.84 -23.04 -28.49
CA ARG A 33 -30.97 -21.87 -28.32
C ARG A 33 -30.60 -21.63 -26.86
N LEU A 34 -31.53 -21.81 -25.92
CA LEU A 34 -31.27 -21.71 -24.48
C LEU A 34 -30.32 -22.80 -24.01
N SER A 35 -30.48 -24.04 -24.47
CA SER A 35 -29.56 -25.14 -24.14
C SER A 35 -28.18 -24.94 -24.78
N GLN A 36 -28.12 -24.38 -25.99
CA GLN A 36 -26.87 -24.09 -26.71
C GLN A 36 -26.13 -22.89 -26.12
N SER A 37 -26.82 -21.91 -25.53
CA SER A 37 -26.20 -20.77 -24.84
C SER A 37 -25.91 -21.03 -23.36
N ALA A 38 -26.67 -21.91 -22.70
CA ALA A 38 -26.47 -22.25 -21.29
C ALA A 38 -25.15 -22.98 -21.06
N GLY A 39 -24.73 -23.88 -21.95
CA GLY A 39 -23.46 -24.62 -21.82
C GLY A 39 -22.23 -23.71 -21.74
N PRO A 40 -21.99 -22.84 -22.75
CA PRO A 40 -20.86 -21.91 -22.75
C PRO A 40 -20.93 -20.90 -21.59
N ASN A 41 -22.11 -20.35 -21.32
CA ASN A 41 -22.27 -19.35 -20.25
C ASN A 41 -22.04 -19.98 -18.87
N LEU A 42 -22.48 -21.21 -18.64
CA LEU A 42 -22.25 -21.93 -17.39
C LEU A 42 -20.79 -22.35 -17.26
N ALA A 43 -20.11 -22.71 -18.36
CA ALA A 43 -18.67 -22.96 -18.36
C ALA A 43 -17.88 -21.70 -17.98
N VAL A 44 -18.22 -20.53 -18.53
CA VAL A 44 -17.59 -19.25 -18.17
C VAL A 44 -17.82 -18.90 -16.70
N LEU A 45 -19.04 -19.13 -16.18
CA LEU A 45 -19.38 -18.85 -14.79
C LEU A 45 -18.63 -19.78 -13.83
N MET A 46 -18.47 -21.05 -14.19
CA MET A 46 -17.67 -22.02 -13.42
C MET A 46 -16.18 -21.68 -13.45
N ILE A 47 -15.65 -21.24 -14.60
CA ILE A 47 -14.27 -20.75 -14.72
C ILE A 47 -14.05 -19.55 -13.78
N LEU A 48 -14.96 -18.58 -13.77
CA LEU A 48 -14.88 -17.41 -12.89
C LEU A 48 -14.96 -17.77 -11.41
N LEU A 49 -15.82 -18.73 -11.04
CA LEU A 49 -15.95 -19.22 -9.66
C LEU A 49 -14.71 -19.95 -9.15
N ILE A 50 -13.92 -20.58 -10.04
CA ILE A 50 -12.67 -21.25 -9.67
C ILE A 50 -11.49 -20.26 -9.68
N LEU A 51 -11.44 -19.32 -10.64
CA LEU A 51 -10.36 -18.34 -10.74
C LEU A 51 -10.40 -17.26 -9.67
N THR A 52 -11.59 -16.85 -9.21
CA THR A 52 -11.74 -15.80 -8.20
C THR A 52 -11.09 -16.14 -6.84
N PRO A 53 -11.27 -17.35 -6.25
CA PRO A 53 -10.56 -17.71 -5.03
C PRO A 53 -9.06 -17.92 -5.24
N LEU A 54 -8.61 -18.37 -6.43
CA LEU A 54 -7.19 -18.51 -6.75
C LEU A 54 -6.49 -17.15 -6.88
N ALA A 55 -7.11 -16.20 -7.58
CA ALA A 55 -6.62 -14.82 -7.67
C ALA A 55 -6.65 -14.16 -6.29
N GLY A 56 -7.74 -14.33 -5.53
CA GLY A 56 -7.87 -13.83 -4.16
C GLY A 56 -6.76 -14.38 -3.25
N TYR A 57 -6.46 -15.68 -3.32
CA TYR A 57 -5.34 -16.30 -2.59
C TYR A 57 -4.00 -15.66 -2.98
N TYR A 58 -3.75 -15.45 -4.28
CA TYR A 58 -2.49 -14.86 -4.77
C TYR A 58 -2.31 -13.38 -4.38
N PHE A 59 -3.42 -12.62 -4.25
CA PHE A 59 -3.39 -11.23 -3.81
C PHE A 59 -3.30 -11.08 -2.28
N ILE A 60 -3.78 -12.06 -1.51
CA ILE A 60 -3.82 -12.01 -0.03
C ILE A 60 -2.60 -12.72 0.58
N ASN A 61 -2.10 -13.79 -0.05
CA ASN A 61 -0.87 -14.48 0.30
C ASN A 61 0.13 -14.38 -0.86
N PRO A 62 0.97 -13.32 -0.91
CA PRO A 62 2.18 -13.37 -1.72
C PRO A 62 3.19 -14.30 -1.03
N GLU A 63 2.96 -15.62 -1.10
CA GLU A 63 4.07 -16.57 -0.95
C GLU A 63 4.93 -16.42 -2.19
N HIS A 64 5.85 -15.46 -2.14
CA HIS A 64 7.00 -15.44 -3.01
C HIS A 64 7.71 -16.79 -2.87
N PRO A 65 7.90 -17.59 -3.95
CA PRO A 65 9.03 -18.49 -4.00
C PRO A 65 10.25 -17.61 -4.25
N SER A 66 10.71 -16.95 -3.20
CA SER A 66 12.08 -16.47 -3.16
C SER A 66 12.93 -17.72 -3.22
N ASP A 67 13.66 -17.91 -4.30
CA ASP A 67 14.79 -18.83 -4.34
C ASP A 67 15.66 -18.51 -3.12
N SER A 68 15.51 -19.33 -2.09
CA SER A 68 16.29 -19.22 -0.87
C SER A 68 17.71 -19.61 -1.25
N ALA A 69 18.53 -18.61 -1.57
CA ALA A 69 19.92 -18.64 -1.18
C ALA A 69 19.91 -18.97 0.31
N GLN A 70 20.24 -20.22 0.59
CA GLN A 70 20.35 -20.82 1.91
C GLN A 70 21.49 -20.07 2.63
N SER A 71 21.16 -18.90 3.19
CA SER A 71 22.04 -18.21 4.11
C SER A 71 21.93 -18.95 5.43
N SER A 72 22.96 -19.75 5.67
CA SER A 72 23.29 -20.42 6.91
C SER A 72 22.65 -19.78 8.14
N ALA A 73 21.96 -20.61 8.91
CA ALA A 73 21.58 -20.35 10.27
C ALA A 73 22.83 -19.95 11.10
N ASN A 74 23.11 -18.65 11.13
CA ASN A 74 23.82 -17.98 12.21
C ASN A 74 22.78 -17.14 12.96
N GLN A 75 21.99 -17.81 13.78
CA GLN A 75 21.29 -17.16 14.88
C GLN A 75 22.36 -16.63 15.86
N ASN A 76 22.74 -15.35 15.76
CA ASN A 76 23.28 -14.55 16.88
C ASN A 76 23.72 -13.11 16.52
N GLU A 77 23.10 -12.45 15.54
CA GLU A 77 23.05 -10.98 15.54
C GLU A 77 21.62 -10.53 15.27
N LYS A 78 20.95 -9.99 16.30
CA LYS A 78 19.73 -9.21 16.07
C LYS A 78 20.14 -7.99 15.24
N VAL A 79 19.75 -7.98 13.98
CA VAL A 79 19.99 -6.88 13.04
C VAL A 79 18.88 -5.87 13.23
N TYR A 80 19.20 -4.76 13.90
CA TYR A 80 18.30 -3.63 14.08
C TYR A 80 18.53 -2.66 12.93
N ASP A 81 17.99 -2.98 11.76
CA ASP A 81 18.01 -2.09 10.61
C ASP A 81 16.70 -1.29 10.54
N LEU A 82 16.79 -0.08 9.98
CA LEU A 82 15.65 0.79 9.70
C LEU A 82 15.79 1.25 8.25
N SER A 83 14.77 0.98 7.44
CA SER A 83 14.73 1.34 6.02
C SER A 83 13.35 1.87 5.65
N GLY A 84 13.25 2.65 4.57
CA GLY A 84 11.96 3.09 4.09
C GLY A 84 12.01 4.10 2.95
N LYS A 85 10.83 4.57 2.56
CA LYS A 85 10.59 5.51 1.46
C LYS A 85 9.52 6.52 1.84
N VAL A 86 9.66 7.73 1.29
CA VAL A 86 8.66 8.79 1.29
C VAL A 86 7.98 8.78 -0.07
N TYR A 87 6.66 8.60 -0.10
CA TYR A 87 5.83 8.68 -1.28
C TYR A 87 5.12 10.02 -1.28
N ASN A 88 5.38 10.79 -2.32
CA ASN A 88 4.87 12.12 -2.56
C ASN A 88 3.67 12.02 -3.51
N PHE A 89 2.46 12.02 -2.95
CA PHE A 89 1.22 12.14 -3.72
C PHE A 89 0.81 13.62 -3.78
N PRO A 90 -0.05 14.01 -4.76
CA PRO A 90 -0.45 15.41 -4.94
C PRO A 90 -1.03 16.09 -3.69
N ASN A 91 -1.81 15.36 -2.89
CA ASN A 91 -2.47 15.92 -1.70
C ASN A 91 -2.01 15.28 -0.38
N GLN A 92 -1.25 14.19 -0.43
CA GLN A 92 -0.86 13.43 0.75
C GLN A 92 0.60 13.00 0.69
N ILE A 93 1.16 12.74 1.87
CA ILE A 93 2.50 12.19 2.03
C ILE A 93 2.33 10.87 2.75
N VAL A 94 2.93 9.82 2.19
CA VAL A 94 2.92 8.49 2.81
C VAL A 94 4.36 8.07 3.04
N ILE A 95 4.70 7.74 4.28
CA ILE A 95 6.01 7.21 4.65
C ILE A 95 5.82 5.74 4.97
N LYS A 96 6.57 4.87 4.31
CA LYS A 96 6.54 3.42 4.56
C LYS A 96 7.93 2.93 4.83
N GLY A 97 8.06 2.00 5.76
CA GLY A 97 9.34 1.39 6.03
C GLY A 97 9.23 0.12 6.84
N GLU A 98 10.39 -0.48 7.05
CA GLU A 98 10.55 -1.74 7.76
C GLU A 98 11.69 -1.59 8.75
N THR A 99 11.54 -2.27 9.89
CA THR A 99 12.58 -2.37 10.90
C THR A 99 12.65 -3.78 11.48
N GLY A 100 13.82 -4.18 11.98
CA GLY A 100 14.00 -5.44 12.70
C GLY A 100 13.41 -5.46 14.13
N LEU A 101 12.65 -4.44 14.51
CA LEU A 101 12.02 -4.34 15.84
C LEU A 101 10.63 -4.99 15.83
N PRO A 102 10.23 -5.64 16.94
CA PRO A 102 8.93 -6.29 17.03
C PRO A 102 7.81 -5.26 17.23
N GLU A 103 6.58 -5.77 17.23
CA GLU A 103 5.36 -4.97 17.37
C GLU A 103 5.39 -3.97 18.52
N GLY A 104 4.85 -2.78 18.27
CA GLY A 104 4.71 -1.74 19.29
C GLY A 104 5.99 -0.96 19.55
N ALA A 105 7.04 -1.12 18.75
CA ALA A 105 8.13 -0.14 18.72
C ALA A 105 7.62 1.20 18.18
N ILE A 106 7.96 2.29 18.87
CA ILE A 106 7.48 3.64 18.57
C ILE A 106 8.52 4.37 17.74
N LEU A 107 8.14 4.81 16.55
CA LEU A 107 8.93 5.66 15.68
C LEU A 107 8.35 7.07 15.68
N THR A 108 9.20 8.06 15.85
CA THR A 108 8.86 9.46 15.76
C THR A 108 9.08 9.94 14.32
N ILE A 109 8.07 10.55 13.73
CA ILE A 109 8.14 11.22 12.43
C ILE A 109 8.19 12.72 12.66
N GLU A 110 9.27 13.37 12.23
CA GLU A 110 9.42 14.81 12.30
C GLU A 110 9.40 15.40 10.89
N HIS A 111 8.52 16.37 10.66
CA HIS A 111 8.51 17.22 9.47
C HIS A 111 9.21 18.52 9.81
N LEU A 112 10.26 18.85 9.05
CA LEU A 112 11.05 20.06 9.22
C LEU A 112 11.04 20.89 7.94
N GLU A 113 11.25 22.18 8.08
CA GLU A 113 11.57 23.03 6.93
C GLU A 113 12.87 22.57 6.25
N ARG A 114 13.13 23.09 5.05
CA ARG A 114 14.33 22.79 4.27
C ARG A 114 15.63 23.17 4.99
N ASP A 115 15.58 24.05 5.98
CA ASP A 115 16.71 24.39 6.85
C ASP A 115 17.17 23.21 7.73
N GLY A 116 16.34 22.16 7.87
CA GLY A 116 16.60 20.97 8.69
C GLY A 116 16.54 21.20 10.19
N GLN A 117 16.13 22.39 10.65
CA GLN A 117 16.12 22.83 12.04
C GLN A 117 14.72 23.19 12.52
N THR A 118 13.93 23.88 11.69
CA THR A 118 12.60 24.35 12.08
C THR A 118 11.59 23.22 12.02
N LEU A 119 11.13 22.76 13.18
CA LEU A 119 10.12 21.71 13.30
C LEU A 119 8.73 22.26 12.95
N ILE A 120 8.09 21.64 11.96
CA ILE A 120 6.72 21.97 11.54
C ILE A 120 5.71 21.07 12.24
N ARG A 121 5.99 19.75 12.25
CA ARG A 121 5.09 18.75 12.81
C ARG A 121 5.86 17.57 13.36
N LYS A 122 5.37 16.97 14.44
CA LYS A 122 5.90 15.76 15.06
C LYS A 122 4.76 14.81 15.35
N GLU A 123 4.90 13.56 14.93
CA GLU A 123 3.90 12.50 15.15
C GLU A 123 4.60 11.20 15.53
N GLU A 124 3.86 10.26 16.11
CA GLU A 124 4.36 8.94 16.46
C GLU A 124 3.62 7.85 15.69
N VAL A 125 4.36 6.84 15.25
CA VAL A 125 3.82 5.66 14.57
C VAL A 125 4.38 4.40 15.22
N SER A 126 3.53 3.40 15.40
CA SER A 126 3.94 2.11 15.95
C SER A 126 4.22 1.11 14.83
N THR A 127 5.18 0.23 15.08
CA THR A 127 5.50 -0.91 14.21
C THR A 127 4.50 -2.05 14.42
N THR A 128 4.24 -2.79 13.34
CA THR A 128 3.45 -4.02 13.36
C THR A 128 4.31 -5.23 13.77
N SER A 129 3.71 -6.41 13.88
CA SER A 129 4.40 -7.66 14.23
C SER A 129 5.52 -8.08 13.27
N THR A 130 5.48 -7.61 12.02
CA THR A 130 6.53 -7.83 11.02
C THR A 130 7.60 -6.73 11.01
N GLY A 131 7.49 -5.74 11.93
CA GLY A 131 8.38 -4.58 11.95
C GLY A 131 8.07 -3.54 10.87
N TYR A 132 6.96 -3.70 10.13
CA TYR A 132 6.50 -2.72 9.17
C TYR A 132 5.84 -1.52 9.87
N PHE A 133 6.05 -0.32 9.32
CA PHE A 133 5.34 0.90 9.72
C PHE A 133 4.87 1.70 8.50
N GLN A 134 3.73 2.37 8.66
CA GLN A 134 3.18 3.31 7.70
C GLN A 134 2.67 4.55 8.42
N TYR A 135 3.09 5.71 7.95
CA TYR A 135 2.55 6.99 8.36
C TYR A 135 1.95 7.70 7.15
N THR A 136 0.80 8.34 7.33
CA THR A 136 0.09 9.07 6.28
C THR A 136 -0.41 10.39 6.83
N THR A 137 -0.14 11.47 6.11
CA THR A 137 -0.60 12.82 6.45
C THR A 137 -0.99 13.57 5.19
N ASP A 138 -1.90 14.52 5.35
CA ASP A 138 -2.10 15.57 4.34
C ASP A 138 -0.80 16.35 4.15
N ARG A 139 -0.62 16.85 2.93
CA ARG A 139 0.51 17.70 2.56
C ARG A 139 0.32 19.09 3.18
N LEU A 140 1.37 19.60 3.84
CA LEU A 140 1.31 20.87 4.58
C LEU A 140 1.26 22.08 3.63
N GLU A 141 2.25 22.23 2.75
CA GLU A 141 2.18 23.17 1.61
C GLU A 141 2.68 22.46 0.34
N LYS A 142 2.11 22.80 -0.82
CA LYS A 142 2.37 22.08 -2.09
C LYS A 142 3.61 22.57 -2.82
N ASP A 143 3.87 23.86 -2.70
CA ASP A 143 4.90 24.62 -3.40
C ASP A 143 6.28 24.58 -2.72
N LYS A 144 6.36 23.95 -1.54
CA LYS A 144 7.60 23.85 -0.74
C LYS A 144 8.10 22.42 -0.60
N GLU A 145 9.41 22.33 -0.43
CA GLU A 145 10.10 21.10 -0.05
C GLU A 145 10.32 21.06 1.46
N TYR A 146 10.20 19.87 2.04
CA TYR A 146 10.38 19.65 3.47
C TYR A 146 11.28 18.46 3.72
N ILE A 147 11.95 18.48 4.87
CA ILE A 147 12.74 17.36 5.34
C ILE A 147 11.86 16.52 6.26
N VAL A 148 11.91 15.21 6.09
CA VAL A 148 11.27 14.26 6.98
C VAL A 148 12.34 13.44 7.67
N LYS A 149 12.26 13.34 9.00
CA LYS A 149 13.09 12.44 9.81
C LYS A 149 12.21 11.34 10.39
N VAL A 150 12.67 10.10 10.26
CA VAL A 150 12.11 8.93 10.96
C VAL A 150 13.10 8.53 12.03
N ILE A 151 12.68 8.62 13.29
CA ILE A 151 13.57 8.54 14.45
C ILE A 151 13.07 7.49 15.42
N LEU A 152 13.95 6.58 15.83
CA LEU A 152 13.77 5.68 16.95
C LEU A 152 14.48 6.24 18.18
N TYR A 153 13.71 6.59 19.21
CA TYR A 153 14.23 7.01 20.51
C TYR A 153 14.11 5.88 21.54
N PRO A 154 15.23 5.35 22.07
CA PRO A 154 15.18 4.27 23.07
C PRO A 154 14.35 4.59 24.31
N HIS A 155 14.40 5.84 24.80
CA HIS A 155 13.69 6.24 26.01
C HIS A 155 12.16 6.32 25.87
N LEU A 156 11.62 6.28 24.64
CA LEU A 156 10.18 6.25 24.38
C LEU A 156 9.66 4.81 24.25
N GLN A 157 10.54 3.82 24.22
CA GLN A 157 10.15 2.45 23.94
C GLN A 157 9.59 1.74 25.18
N ASN A 158 8.73 0.76 24.95
CA ASN A 158 8.28 -0.14 26.00
C ASN A 158 9.41 -1.07 26.48
N GLU A 159 9.23 -1.69 27.64
CA GLU A 159 10.22 -2.57 28.28
C GLU A 159 10.65 -3.75 27.39
N SER A 160 9.75 -4.33 26.60
CA SER A 160 10.08 -5.42 25.66
C SER A 160 11.09 -4.96 24.61
N ILE A 161 10.88 -3.79 24.01
CA ILE A 161 11.77 -3.21 23.02
C ILE A 161 13.09 -2.78 23.65
N LYS A 162 13.06 -2.13 24.82
CA LYS A 162 14.27 -1.74 25.57
C LYS A 162 15.15 -2.94 25.90
N ASN A 163 14.57 -4.08 26.26
CA ASN A 163 15.33 -5.33 26.47
C ASN A 163 16.07 -5.79 25.21
N GLN A 164 15.66 -5.37 24.01
CA GLN A 164 16.34 -5.69 22.75
C GLN A 164 17.39 -4.64 22.37
N ILE A 165 17.02 -3.36 22.37
CA ILE A 165 17.91 -2.28 21.92
C ILE A 165 18.84 -1.75 23.02
N GLY A 166 18.57 -2.10 24.28
CA GLY A 166 19.17 -1.54 25.49
C GLY A 166 18.36 -0.36 26.02
N GLU A 167 18.36 -0.14 27.34
CA GLU A 167 17.66 0.98 27.99
C GLU A 167 17.99 2.34 27.37
N ARG A 168 19.23 2.50 26.88
CA ARG A 168 19.71 3.73 26.25
C ARG A 168 20.07 3.53 24.79
N GLY A 169 19.74 2.37 24.19
CA GLY A 169 20.11 2.03 22.82
C GLY A 169 21.53 1.49 22.67
N GLU A 170 22.13 0.94 23.73
CA GLU A 170 23.51 0.44 23.74
C GLU A 170 23.78 -0.60 22.64
N ASN A 171 22.78 -1.40 22.29
CA ASN A 171 22.87 -2.41 21.24
C ASN A 171 22.77 -1.83 19.82
N LEU A 172 22.44 -0.54 19.69
CA LEU A 172 22.37 0.17 18.42
C LEU A 172 23.73 0.74 18.01
N LYS A 173 24.69 0.97 18.93
CA LYS A 173 25.95 1.71 18.69
C LYS A 173 26.73 1.39 17.41
N LYS A 174 26.71 0.13 16.95
CA LYS A 174 27.46 -0.34 15.77
C LYS A 174 26.61 -0.49 14.51
N ARG A 175 25.35 -0.06 14.55
CA ARG A 175 24.41 -0.18 13.44
C ARG A 175 24.46 1.06 12.55
N LYS A 176 23.90 0.93 11.34
CA LYS A 176 23.79 2.05 10.41
C LYS A 176 22.79 3.07 10.96
N ASN A 177 22.96 4.33 10.55
CA ASN A 177 21.98 5.39 10.82
C ASN A 177 21.81 5.74 12.30
N VAL A 178 22.79 5.39 13.13
CA VAL A 178 22.77 5.64 14.58
C VAL A 178 23.24 7.06 14.85
N PHE A 179 22.57 7.73 15.78
CA PHE A 179 22.98 9.03 16.27
C PHE A 179 23.03 9.04 17.80
N TRP A 180 23.97 9.80 18.34
CA TRP A 180 24.09 10.04 19.76
C TRP A 180 23.30 11.30 20.13
N TYR A 181 22.62 11.29 21.27
CA TYR A 181 21.97 12.45 21.83
C TYR A 181 21.92 12.37 23.36
N GLN A 182 21.78 13.52 24.01
CA GLN A 182 21.71 13.63 25.45
C GLN A 182 20.31 14.12 25.87
N ARG A 183 19.75 13.50 26.92
CA ARG A 183 18.51 13.92 27.56
C ARG A 183 18.75 14.05 29.06
N GLY A 184 18.83 15.29 29.55
CA GLY A 184 19.28 15.57 30.91
C GLY A 184 20.76 15.20 31.06
N GLU A 185 21.10 14.43 32.09
CA GLU A 185 22.48 13.93 32.32
C GLU A 185 22.73 12.55 31.70
N VAL A 186 21.76 12.02 30.93
CA VAL A 186 21.84 10.66 30.37
C VAL A 186 22.05 10.71 28.87
N GLU A 187 23.05 9.96 28.41
CA GLU A 187 23.35 9.74 27.00
C GLU A 187 22.56 8.58 26.42
N TYR A 188 22.15 8.71 25.16
CA TYR A 188 21.38 7.74 24.41
C TYR A 188 21.91 7.57 22.98
N PHE A 189 21.65 6.40 22.41
CA PHE A 189 21.94 6.07 21.01
C PHE A 189 20.63 5.74 20.30
N GLY A 190 20.16 6.64 19.44
CA GLY A 190 18.96 6.43 18.62
C GLY A 190 19.30 6.01 17.20
N MET A 191 18.28 5.68 16.42
CA MET A 191 18.41 5.53 14.96
C MET A 191 17.61 6.61 14.26
N LYS A 192 18.16 7.19 13.19
CA LYS A 192 17.53 8.27 12.44
C LYS A 192 17.78 8.10 10.95
N MET A 193 16.69 8.18 10.20
CA MET A 193 16.69 8.21 8.74
C MET A 193 16.09 9.52 8.26
N VAL A 194 16.59 10.04 7.15
CA VAL A 194 16.21 11.35 6.61
C VAL A 194 15.74 11.18 5.17
N GLY A 195 14.64 11.84 4.80
CA GLY A 195 14.15 11.90 3.44
C GLY A 195 13.62 13.28 3.10
N ILE A 196 13.22 13.45 1.85
CA ILE A 196 12.67 14.69 1.32
C ILE A 196 11.23 14.49 0.88
N VAL A 197 10.40 15.48 1.20
CA VAL A 197 9.08 15.67 0.61
C VAL A 197 9.25 16.71 -0.47
N ASN A 198 9.06 16.30 -1.72
CA ASN A 198 9.28 17.15 -2.89
C ASN A 198 8.12 18.13 -3.06
N LYS A 199 8.40 19.34 -3.55
CA LYS A 199 7.35 20.24 -4.07
C LYS A 199 6.62 19.55 -5.22
N ILE A 200 5.33 19.82 -5.35
CA ILE A 200 4.48 19.30 -6.41
C ILE A 200 3.90 20.51 -7.13
N GLU A 201 4.11 20.58 -8.44
CA GLU A 201 3.45 21.58 -9.28
C GLU A 201 1.99 21.17 -9.49
N ASP A 202 1.06 22.12 -9.54
CA ASP A 202 -0.39 21.86 -9.61
C ASP A 202 -0.81 20.98 -10.82
N THR A 203 0.05 20.84 -11.81
CA THR A 203 -0.15 20.02 -13.02
C THR A 203 0.33 18.57 -12.89
N THR A 204 0.99 18.20 -11.78
CA THR A 204 1.60 16.87 -11.63
C THR A 204 0.65 15.87 -10.96
N GLU A 205 0.13 14.94 -11.76
CA GLU A 205 -0.65 13.77 -11.27
C GLU A 205 0.26 12.58 -10.86
N TYR A 206 1.58 12.71 -11.01
CA TYR A 206 2.52 11.61 -10.78
C TYR A 206 2.89 11.46 -9.29
N VAL A 207 2.98 10.20 -8.84
CA VAL A 207 3.48 9.84 -7.51
C VAL A 207 5.00 9.64 -7.59
N SER A 208 5.77 10.53 -6.96
CA SER A 208 7.21 10.33 -6.81
C SER A 208 7.53 9.63 -5.49
N SER A 209 8.59 8.81 -5.48
CA SER A 209 9.05 8.16 -4.26
C SER A 209 10.52 8.43 -4.04
N GLU A 210 10.88 8.85 -2.83
CA GLU A 210 12.25 9.11 -2.40
C GLU A 210 12.64 8.13 -1.31
N PHE A 211 13.88 7.65 -1.33
CA PHE A 211 14.39 6.79 -0.27
C PHE A 211 14.65 7.61 0.99
N LEU A 212 14.31 7.03 2.14
CA LEU A 212 14.89 7.46 3.41
C LEU A 212 16.36 6.98 3.44
N ARG A 213 17.26 7.86 3.86
CA ARG A 213 18.71 7.65 3.84
C ARG A 213 19.34 7.96 5.18
N SER A 214 20.60 7.59 5.35
CA SER A 214 21.37 8.10 6.49
C SER A 214 21.48 9.63 6.44
N GLU A 215 21.63 10.29 7.58
CA GLU A 215 21.84 11.75 7.63
C GLU A 215 23.06 12.18 6.81
N LYS A 216 24.15 11.39 6.88
CA LYS A 216 25.37 11.64 6.09
C LYS A 216 25.10 11.58 4.58
N GLU A 217 24.49 10.49 4.10
CA GLU A 217 24.16 10.34 2.68
C GLU A 217 23.19 11.43 2.20
N PHE A 218 22.23 11.82 3.04
CA PHE A 218 21.30 12.90 2.73
C PHE A 218 22.02 14.24 2.57
N SER A 219 22.95 14.56 3.47
CA SER A 219 23.78 15.76 3.38
C SER A 219 24.70 15.74 2.17
N ASP A 220 25.40 14.63 1.91
CA ASP A 220 26.36 14.49 0.81
C ASP A 220 25.67 14.75 -0.56
N ILE A 221 24.44 14.27 -0.74
CA ILE A 221 23.70 14.44 -2.00
C ILE A 221 23.16 15.85 -2.15
N ASN A 222 22.62 16.44 -1.08
CA ASN A 222 21.98 17.74 -1.16
C ASN A 222 22.96 18.92 -1.09
N GLN A 223 24.19 18.71 -0.63
CA GLN A 223 25.28 19.68 -0.79
C GLN A 223 25.79 19.79 -2.23
N ILE A 224 25.61 18.76 -3.06
CA ILE A 224 25.98 18.80 -4.49
C ILE A 224 24.99 19.65 -5.32
N VAL A 225 23.83 20.00 -4.75
CA VAL A 225 22.75 20.73 -5.43
C VAL A 225 22.70 22.23 -5.03
N GLN A 226 23.61 22.70 -4.16
CA GLN A 226 23.82 24.12 -3.85
C GLN A 226 24.97 24.70 -4.67
#